data_AF-B5AE85-F1
#
_entry.id   AF-B5AE85-F1
#
_cell.length_a   1.000
_cell.length_b   1.000
_cell.length_c   1.000
_cell.angle_alpha   90.00
_cell.angle_beta   90.00
_cell.angle_gamma   90.00
#
_symmetry.space_group_name_H-M   'P 1'
#
loop_
_entity.id
_entity.type
_entity.pdbx_description
1 polymer ?
#
loop_
_entity_poly.entity_id
_entity_poly.type
_entity_poly.pdbx_seq_one_letter_code
_entity_poly.pdbx_strand_id
1 'polypeptide(L)'
;IPNFIKFQARSKQSEAKTNLKALYTAQKSFFSEKDRYSSFANEIGFAPERGNRYGYRVSADGACEERTANVIPNAAAAVSCIENDSFRFGPNSRIDNPAPTTATFRTTVAGMSATFG
;
A
#
# COMPACT_ATOMS: atom_id res chain seq x y z
N ILE A 1 -2.18 28.98 -14.60
CA ILE A 1 -0.92 28.95 -13.81
C ILE A 1 -0.22 27.61 -14.02
N PRO A 2 0.79 27.52 -14.89
CA PRO A 2 1.41 26.25 -15.31
C PRO A 2 2.25 25.55 -14.22
N ASN A 3 2.90 26.34 -13.36
CA ASN A 3 3.85 25.80 -12.36
C ASN A 3 3.17 25.11 -11.16
N PHE A 4 1.94 25.48 -10.82
CA PHE A 4 1.25 24.96 -9.63
C PHE A 4 0.98 23.45 -9.73
N ILE A 5 0.63 22.95 -10.92
CA ILE A 5 0.40 21.52 -11.15
C ILE A 5 1.68 20.70 -10.94
N LYS A 6 2.82 21.22 -11.42
CA LYS A 6 4.13 20.55 -11.25
C LYS A 6 4.57 20.53 -9.78
N PHE A 7 4.34 21.60 -9.03
CA PHE A 7 4.65 21.65 -7.60
C PHE A 7 3.75 20.71 -6.78
N GLN A 8 2.45 20.65 -7.08
CA GLN A 8 1.55 19.68 -6.45
C GLN A 8 1.97 18.24 -6.74
N ALA A 9 2.31 17.91 -7.99
CA ALA A 9 2.76 16.57 -8.37
C ALA A 9 4.05 16.18 -7.61
N ARG A 10 5.03 17.09 -7.53
CA ARG A 10 6.27 16.86 -6.77
C ARG A 10 6.00 16.66 -5.27
N SER A 11 5.11 17.46 -4.68
CA SER A 11 4.73 17.29 -3.27
C SER A 11 4.12 15.92 -3.00
N LYS A 12 3.19 15.48 -3.84
CA LYS A 12 2.55 14.14 -3.74
C LYS A 12 3.56 13.00 -3.91
N GLN A 13 4.48 13.13 -4.88
CA GLN A 13 5.53 12.14 -5.09
C GLN A 13 6.50 12.06 -3.91
N SER A 14 6.90 13.19 -3.35
CA SER A 14 7.80 13.24 -2.18
C SER A 14 7.18 12.57 -0.96
N GLU A 15 5.88 12.77 -0.72
CA GLU A 15 5.15 12.10 0.36
C GLU A 15 5.20 10.57 0.20
N ALA A 16 4.83 10.06 -0.98
CA ALA A 16 4.87 8.63 -1.26
C ALA A 16 6.28 8.05 -1.10
N LYS A 17 7.30 8.75 -1.62
CA LYS A 17 8.70 8.32 -1.56
C LYS A 17 9.22 8.21 -0.13
N THR A 18 8.92 9.20 0.71
CA THR A 18 9.38 9.20 2.11
C THR A 18 8.77 8.03 2.88
N ASN A 19 7.46 7.80 2.75
CA ASN A 19 6.79 6.71 3.44
C ASN A 19 7.20 5.33 2.93
N LEU A 20 7.41 5.16 1.62
CA LEU A 20 7.95 3.91 1.06
C LEU A 20 9.38 3.63 1.55
N LYS A 21 10.19 4.66 1.74
CA LYS A 21 11.53 4.50 2.34
C LYS A 21 11.43 4.07 3.80
N ALA A 22 10.50 4.63 4.57
CA ALA A 22 10.24 4.20 5.95
C ALA A 22 9.79 2.73 6.00
N LEU A 23 8.89 2.31 5.11
CA LEU A 23 8.47 0.91 4.98
C LEU A 23 9.67 -0.02 4.69
N TYR A 24 10.54 0.36 3.75
CA TYR A 24 11.75 -0.41 3.46
C TYR A 24 12.68 -0.54 4.67
N THR A 25 12.91 0.55 5.41
CA THR A 25 13.74 0.54 6.61
C THR A 25 13.13 -0.35 7.70
N ALA A 26 11.83 -0.25 7.94
CA ALA A 26 11.09 -1.09 8.88
C ALA A 26 11.24 -2.59 8.53
N GLN A 27 11.04 -2.93 7.25
CA GLN A 27 11.21 -4.28 6.74
C GLN A 27 12.65 -4.80 6.92
N LYS A 28 13.65 -3.95 6.69
CA LYS A 28 15.06 -4.31 6.87
C LYS A 28 15.44 -4.52 8.34
N SER A 29 14.93 -3.69 9.25
CA SER A 29 15.12 -3.86 10.69
C SER A 29 14.54 -5.20 11.14
N PHE A 30 13.30 -5.48 10.72
CA PHE A 30 12.63 -6.73 11.04
C PHE A 30 13.38 -7.96 10.51
N PHE A 31 13.88 -7.89 9.28
CA PHE A 31 14.70 -8.96 8.71
C PHE A 31 15.98 -9.19 9.52
N SER A 32 16.62 -8.11 10.01
CA SER A 32 17.81 -8.22 10.84
C SER A 32 17.54 -8.86 12.22
N GLU A 33 16.30 -8.82 12.71
CA GLU A 33 15.92 -9.36 14.02
C GLU A 33 15.36 -10.78 13.95
N LYS A 34 14.68 -11.13 12.85
CA LYS A 34 13.91 -12.37 12.71
C LYS A 34 14.37 -13.28 11.56
N ASP A 35 15.38 -12.85 10.81
CA ASP A 35 15.92 -13.53 9.61
C ASP A 35 14.86 -13.84 8.54
N ARG A 36 13.73 -13.12 8.55
CA ARG A 36 12.64 -13.27 7.58
C ARG A 36 11.96 -11.95 7.27
N TYR A 37 11.32 -11.88 6.12
CA TYR A 37 10.39 -10.81 5.80
C TYR A 37 9.01 -11.09 6.43
N SER A 38 8.29 -10.03 6.77
CA SER A 38 6.90 -10.11 7.20
C SER A 38 5.97 -9.57 6.13
N SER A 39 4.78 -10.16 6.09
CA SER A 39 3.63 -9.76 5.28
C SER A 39 2.74 -8.74 5.99
N PHE A 40 3.04 -8.41 7.25
CA PHE A 40 2.18 -7.59 8.10
C PHE A 40 2.87 -6.29 8.54
N ALA A 41 2.21 -5.16 8.26
CA ALA A 41 2.67 -3.81 8.59
C ALA A 41 2.82 -3.58 10.10
N ASN A 42 1.92 -4.14 10.90
CA ASN A 42 1.98 -4.06 12.36
C ASN A 42 3.17 -4.83 12.95
N GLU A 43 3.55 -5.96 12.33
CA GLU A 43 4.67 -6.79 12.79
C GLU A 43 6.03 -6.13 12.55
N ILE A 44 6.16 -5.41 11.44
CA ILE A 44 7.39 -4.65 11.11
C ILE A 44 7.43 -3.26 11.74
N GLY A 45 6.37 -2.84 12.45
CA GLY A 45 6.28 -1.52 13.06
C GLY A 45 6.10 -0.37 12.06
N PHE A 46 5.56 -0.65 10.87
CA PHE A 46 5.26 0.39 9.88
C PHE A 46 3.87 0.98 10.11
N ALA A 47 3.82 2.24 10.55
CA ALA A 47 2.59 3.01 10.69
C ALA A 47 2.81 4.45 10.21
N PRO A 48 2.39 4.82 8.98
CA PRO A 48 2.47 6.19 8.51
C PRO A 48 1.46 7.04 9.27
N GLU A 49 1.86 8.28 9.58
CA GLU A 49 1.01 9.25 10.27
C GLU A 49 -0.31 9.52 9.51
N ARG A 50 -1.32 9.99 10.25
CA ARG A 50 -2.60 10.40 9.67
C ARG A 50 -2.41 11.54 8.68
N GLY A 51 -3.28 11.57 7.67
CA GLY A 51 -3.19 12.48 6.53
C GLY A 51 -2.41 11.92 5.34
N ASN A 52 -2.17 10.61 5.30
CA ASN A 52 -1.55 9.95 4.15
C ASN A 52 -2.48 9.94 2.93
N ARG A 53 -2.00 10.45 1.81
CA ARG A 53 -2.73 10.47 0.53
C ARG A 53 -2.74 9.13 -0.18
N TYR A 54 -1.76 8.28 0.12
CA TYR A 54 -1.55 7.00 -0.52
C TYR A 54 -1.76 5.87 0.47
N GLY A 55 -2.36 4.78 0.00
CA GLY A 55 -2.36 3.51 0.72
C GLY A 55 -1.06 2.75 0.50
N TYR A 56 -0.62 2.02 1.51
CA TYR A 56 0.61 1.22 1.49
C TYR A 56 0.27 -0.25 1.69
N ARG A 57 0.81 -1.12 0.85
CA ARG A 57 0.56 -2.57 0.91
C ARG A 57 1.86 -3.31 1.15
N VAL A 58 1.85 -4.20 2.11
CA VAL A 58 2.99 -5.06 2.49
C VAL A 58 2.79 -6.47 1.94
N SER A 59 1.54 -6.93 1.81
CA SER A 59 1.18 -8.23 1.26
C SER A 59 -0.06 -8.14 0.36
N ALA A 60 -0.23 -9.14 -0.51
CA ALA A 60 -1.42 -9.30 -1.34
C ALA A 60 -2.65 -9.72 -0.52
N ASP A 61 -2.42 -10.44 0.57
CA ASP A 61 -3.46 -11.02 1.42
C ASP A 61 -3.40 -10.43 2.83
N GLY A 62 -4.58 -10.18 3.42
CA GLY A 62 -4.76 -9.74 4.82
C GLY A 62 -5.76 -8.57 4.95
N ALA A 63 -5.98 -8.12 6.18
CA ALA A 63 -6.88 -7.00 6.47
C ALA A 63 -6.16 -5.66 6.29
N CYS A 64 -6.84 -4.67 5.71
CA CYS A 64 -6.32 -3.30 5.69
C CYS A 64 -6.74 -2.53 6.94
N GLU A 65 -5.86 -1.65 7.42
CA GLU A 65 -6.23 -0.60 8.37
C GLU A 65 -7.05 0.48 7.63
N GLU A 66 -8.34 0.52 7.88
CA GLU A 66 -9.24 1.54 7.32
C GLU A 66 -9.03 2.90 8.00
N ARG A 67 -8.96 3.96 7.18
CA ARG A 67 -8.82 5.36 7.63
C ARG A 67 -9.95 6.23 7.11
N THR A 68 -11.17 5.74 7.31
CA THR A 68 -12.42 6.33 6.83
C THR A 68 -13.11 7.23 7.85
N ALA A 69 -12.72 7.15 9.14
CA ALA A 69 -13.33 7.89 10.24
C ALA A 69 -12.32 8.70 11.07
N ASN A 70 -12.81 9.59 11.93
CA ASN A 70 -12.01 10.40 12.84
C ASN A 70 -11.16 9.56 13.82
N VAL A 71 -11.70 8.40 14.21
CA VAL A 71 -11.02 7.42 15.06
C VAL A 71 -10.57 6.28 14.15
N ILE A 72 -9.29 5.96 14.18
CA ILE A 72 -8.78 4.75 13.53
C ILE A 72 -9.21 3.59 14.44
N PRO A 73 -9.95 2.60 13.92
CA PRO A 73 -10.26 1.40 14.70
C PRO A 73 -8.95 0.67 15.05
N ASN A 74 -8.97 -0.13 16.12
CA ASN A 74 -7.80 -0.93 16.46
C ASN A 74 -7.39 -1.79 15.26
N ALA A 75 -6.10 -1.73 14.93
CA ALA A 75 -5.50 -2.53 13.89
C ALA A 75 -5.81 -4.03 14.12
N ALA A 76 -6.26 -4.71 13.07
CA ALA A 76 -6.44 -6.16 13.10
C ALA A 76 -5.10 -6.85 13.42
N ALA A 77 -5.12 -8.08 13.94
CA ALA A 77 -3.89 -8.81 14.28
C ALA A 77 -2.94 -9.02 13.07
N ALA A 78 -3.49 -8.98 11.85
CA ALA A 78 -2.79 -9.24 10.59
C ALA A 78 -3.02 -8.10 9.59
N VAL A 79 -2.47 -6.91 9.88
CA VAL A 79 -2.59 -5.75 8.97
C VAL A 79 -1.64 -5.91 7.80
N SER A 80 -2.14 -6.24 6.61
CA SER A 80 -1.31 -6.37 5.40
C SER A 80 -1.21 -5.07 4.59
N CYS A 81 -2.08 -4.11 4.90
CA CYS A 81 -2.20 -2.85 4.17
C CYS A 81 -2.69 -1.73 5.09
N ILE A 82 -2.32 -0.51 4.76
CA ILE A 82 -2.78 0.71 5.42
C ILE A 82 -3.42 1.55 4.34
N GLU A 83 -4.71 1.84 4.47
CA GLU A 83 -5.45 2.61 3.47
C GLU A 83 -5.06 4.09 3.48
N ASN A 84 -5.43 4.81 2.42
CA ASN A 84 -5.33 6.26 2.41
C ASN A 84 -6.31 6.88 3.41
N ASP A 85 -5.96 8.06 3.92
CA ASP A 85 -6.82 8.83 4.82
C ASP A 85 -7.99 9.46 4.05
N SER A 86 -8.99 8.61 3.76
CA SER A 86 -10.21 9.04 3.08
C SER A 86 -11.10 9.89 3.97
N PHE A 87 -10.92 9.85 5.31
CA PHE A 87 -11.56 10.81 6.22
C PHE A 87 -11.11 12.25 5.92
N ARG A 88 -9.80 12.47 5.71
CA ARG A 88 -9.24 13.80 5.39
C ARG A 88 -9.46 14.21 3.93
N PHE A 89 -9.31 13.29 2.99
CA PHE A 89 -9.34 13.60 1.55
C PHE A 89 -10.71 13.36 0.88
N GLY A 90 -11.70 12.93 1.67
CA GLY A 90 -13.08 12.70 1.26
C GLY A 90 -13.34 11.27 0.81
N PRO A 91 -14.61 10.81 0.85
CA PRO A 91 -14.97 9.41 0.56
C PRO A 91 -14.56 8.95 -0.84
N ASN A 92 -14.59 9.84 -1.83
CA ASN A 92 -14.20 9.56 -3.22
C ASN A 92 -12.70 9.28 -3.40
N SER A 93 -11.88 9.59 -2.39
CA SER A 93 -10.46 9.27 -2.41
C SER A 93 -10.16 7.86 -1.91
N ARG A 94 -11.15 7.15 -1.34
CA ARG A 94 -10.96 5.80 -0.80
C ARG A 94 -10.45 4.87 -1.88
N ILE A 95 -9.32 4.23 -1.60
CA ILE A 95 -8.76 3.19 -2.45
C ILE A 95 -9.37 1.88 -1.97
N ASP A 96 -10.47 1.46 -2.60
CA ASP A 96 -10.99 0.11 -2.39
C ASP A 96 -9.93 -0.90 -2.84
N ASN A 97 -9.77 -1.99 -2.12
CA ASN A 97 -8.79 -3.02 -2.47
C ASN A 97 -9.31 -3.84 -3.68
N PRO A 98 -8.87 -3.63 -4.93
CA PRO A 98 -9.21 -4.59 -5.96
C PRO A 98 -8.47 -5.89 -5.58
N ALA A 99 -9.20 -7.01 -5.54
CA ALA A 99 -8.55 -8.32 -5.51
C ALA A 99 -7.46 -8.32 -6.61
N PRO A 100 -6.23 -8.75 -6.31
CA PRO A 100 -5.19 -8.78 -7.32
C PRO A 100 -5.69 -9.61 -8.49
N THR A 101 -5.84 -8.99 -9.67
CA THR A 101 -6.22 -9.73 -10.87
C THR A 101 -5.03 -10.60 -11.26
N THR A 102 -5.03 -11.86 -10.81
CA THR A 102 -4.04 -12.89 -11.18
C THR A 102 -4.28 -13.42 -12.58
N ALA A 103 -4.73 -12.57 -13.52
CA ALA A 103 -5.02 -13.00 -14.88
C ALA A 103 -3.74 -13.57 -15.48
N THR A 104 -3.68 -14.90 -15.60
CA THR A 104 -2.58 -15.60 -16.25
C THR A 104 -2.56 -15.10 -17.69
N PHE A 105 -1.41 -14.62 -18.15
CA PHE A 105 -1.26 -14.20 -19.54
C PHE A 105 -1.61 -15.38 -20.44
N ARG A 106 -2.72 -15.26 -21.19
CA ARG A 106 -3.12 -16.24 -22.21
C ARG A 106 -2.76 -15.67 -23.57
N THR A 107 -1.93 -16.39 -24.32
CA THR A 107 -1.70 -16.03 -25.72
C THR A 107 -2.99 -16.29 -26.50
N THR A 108 -3.32 -15.40 -27.43
CA THR A 108 -4.44 -15.59 -28.39
C THR A 108 -4.00 -16.33 -29.65
N VAL A 109 -2.78 -16.86 -29.68
CA VAL A 109 -2.21 -17.54 -30.84
C VAL A 109 -2.70 -18.99 -30.86
N ALA A 110 -3.36 -19.38 -31.96
CA ALA A 110 -3.83 -20.75 -32.15
C ALA A 110 -2.64 -21.74 -32.09
N GLY A 111 -2.69 -22.67 -31.13
CA GLY A 111 -1.67 -23.71 -30.96
C GLY A 111 -0.59 -23.43 -29.90
N MET A 112 -0.56 -22.24 -29.28
CA MET A 112 0.45 -21.89 -28.29
C MET A 112 -0.10 -22.10 -26.85
N SER A 113 -0.10 -23.35 -26.37
CA SER A 113 -0.57 -23.70 -25.01
C SER A 113 0.49 -23.49 -23.91
N ALA A 114 1.36 -22.48 -24.05
CA ALA A 114 2.32 -22.19 -23.00
C ALA A 114 1.62 -21.42 -21.89
N THR A 115 1.25 -22.12 -20.82
CA THR A 115 0.88 -21.50 -19.55
C THR A 115 2.19 -21.15 -18.84
N PHE A 116 2.58 -19.88 -18.88
CA PHE A 116 3.70 -19.41 -18.07
C PHE A 116 3.15 -19.05 -16.68
N GLY A 117 3.58 -19.83 -15.69
CA GLY A 117 3.37 -19.61 -14.26
C GLY A 117 4.71 -19.38 -13.59
#